data_AF-A0A7S2UVQ3-F1
#
_entry.id   AF-A0A7S2UVQ3-F1
#
_cell.length_a   1.000
_cell.length_b   1.000
_cell.length_c   1.000
_cell.angle_alpha   90.00
_cell.angle_beta   90.00
_cell.angle_gamma   90.00
#
_symmetry.space_group_name_H-M   'P 1'
#
loop_
_entity.id
_entity.type
_entity.pdbx_description
1 polymer ?
#
loop_
_entity_poly.entity_id
_entity_poly.type
_entity_poly.pdbx_seq_one_letter_code
_entity_poly.pdbx_strand_id
1 'polypeptide(L)'
;SLVVGPVGKDHVLMLNKFPTMQDHVLLVTSEWEPQSSPLTPGDLSSLHLLASCLPAVGFYNSAAPAGASQAHKHMQLIPFDVLETYRPKAAEVLPTDAAMMQRAAALSVSGDRIAGGRAFTLPQFRFRHALALLPDHLEPGTGQAGDYLQELYRHLLHEAGVGEEGG
;
A
#
# COMPACT_ATOMS: atom_id res chain seq x y z
N SER A 1 -26.48 5.14 -2.99
CA SER A 1 -25.49 4.83 -1.94
C SER A 1 -24.13 4.72 -2.60
N LEU A 2 -23.05 5.20 -1.98
CA LEU A 2 -21.66 4.99 -2.46
C LEU A 2 -21.03 3.72 -1.86
N VAL A 3 -21.73 3.05 -0.94
CA VAL A 3 -21.27 1.80 -0.33
C VAL A 3 -21.38 0.67 -1.34
N VAL A 4 -20.27 -0.05 -1.53
CA VAL A 4 -20.21 -1.28 -2.32
C VAL A 4 -20.56 -2.48 -1.42
N GLY A 5 -19.91 -2.58 -0.25
CA GLY A 5 -20.18 -3.66 0.70
C GLY A 5 -19.08 -3.81 1.76
N PRO A 6 -19.27 -4.72 2.74
CA PRO A 6 -18.25 -5.01 3.74
C PRO A 6 -17.03 -5.73 3.13
N VAL A 7 -15.85 -5.50 3.72
CA VAL A 7 -14.60 -6.20 3.41
C VAL A 7 -14.01 -6.69 4.72
N GLY A 8 -13.92 -8.02 4.87
CA GLY A 8 -13.58 -8.61 6.16
C GLY A 8 -14.59 -8.24 7.25
N LYS A 9 -14.12 -8.14 8.49
CA LYS A 9 -14.96 -7.85 9.65
C LYS A 9 -15.02 -6.37 10.04
N ASP A 10 -13.98 -5.59 9.70
CA ASP A 10 -13.79 -4.24 10.24
C ASP A 10 -13.83 -3.14 9.18
N HIS A 11 -14.10 -3.45 7.90
CA HIS A 11 -14.04 -2.45 6.82
C HIS A 11 -15.25 -2.44 5.91
N VAL A 12 -15.46 -1.29 5.26
CA VAL A 12 -16.46 -1.08 4.22
C VAL A 12 -15.76 -0.52 2.98
N LEU A 13 -16.06 -1.12 1.83
CA LEU A 13 -15.65 -0.61 0.53
C LEU A 13 -16.64 0.42 0.04
N MET A 14 -16.13 1.58 -0.35
CA MET A 14 -16.92 2.71 -0.86
C MET A 14 -16.36 3.22 -2.17
N LEU A 15 -17.23 3.69 -3.06
CA LEU A 15 -16.84 4.51 -4.21
C LEU A 15 -16.44 5.90 -3.73
N ASN A 16 -15.35 6.45 -4.27
CA ASN A 16 -15.00 7.84 -3.99
C ASN A 16 -16.09 8.78 -4.55
N LYS A 17 -16.62 9.68 -3.71
CA LYS A 17 -17.68 10.64 -4.07
C LYS A 17 -17.22 11.69 -5.09
N PHE A 18 -15.92 12.02 -5.07
CA PHE A 18 -15.30 13.02 -5.94
C PHE A 18 -14.04 12.43 -6.58
N PRO A 19 -14.19 11.45 -7.48
CA PRO A 19 -13.05 10.78 -8.08
C PRO A 19 -12.33 11.73 -9.04
N THR A 20 -11.10 12.11 -8.70
CA THR A 20 -10.18 12.73 -9.68
C THR A 20 -9.74 11.71 -10.74
N MET A 21 -9.77 10.41 -10.40
CA MET A 21 -9.53 9.26 -11.27
C MET A 21 -10.73 8.32 -11.20
N GLN A 22 -11.20 7.81 -12.35
CA GLN A 22 -12.33 6.87 -12.41
C GLN A 22 -12.04 5.61 -11.58
N ASP A 23 -13.08 5.00 -11.04
CA ASP A 23 -13.03 3.74 -10.27
C ASP A 23 -12.11 3.76 -9.04
N HIS A 24 -11.78 4.95 -8.54
CA HIS A 24 -11.11 5.12 -7.26
C HIS A 24 -12.03 4.70 -6.12
N VAL A 25 -11.63 3.65 -5.39
CA VAL A 25 -12.34 3.11 -4.23
C VAL A 25 -11.63 3.44 -2.92
N LEU A 26 -12.42 3.52 -1.86
CA LEU A 26 -11.98 3.74 -0.49
C LEU A 26 -12.26 2.50 0.34
N LEU A 27 -11.25 1.99 1.03
CA LEU A 27 -11.39 0.99 2.08
C LEU A 27 -11.42 1.74 3.42
N VAL A 28 -12.61 1.87 4.01
CA VAL A 28 -12.84 2.68 5.21
C VAL A 28 -13.05 1.77 6.41
N THR A 29 -12.52 2.12 7.58
CA THR A 29 -12.84 1.36 8.81
C THR A 29 -14.31 1.54 9.16
N SER A 30 -14.97 0.47 9.61
CA SER A 30 -16.40 0.47 9.94
C SER A 30 -16.68 1.34 11.16
N GLU A 31 -15.83 1.20 12.17
CA GLU A 31 -15.80 2.08 13.34
C GLU A 31 -14.89 3.29 13.08
N TRP A 32 -15.18 4.39 13.77
CA TRP A 32 -14.36 5.58 13.66
C TRP A 32 -12.96 5.34 14.25
N GLU A 33 -11.94 5.53 13.42
CA GLU A 33 -10.54 5.59 13.82
C GLU A 33 -9.90 6.87 13.25
N PRO A 34 -8.94 7.49 13.96
CA PRO A 34 -8.17 8.60 13.40
C PRO A 34 -7.37 8.18 12.17
N GLN A 35 -7.36 9.01 11.12
CA GLN A 35 -6.52 8.86 9.92
C GLN A 35 -5.01 8.95 10.22
N SER A 36 -4.62 9.35 11.43
CA SER A 36 -3.23 9.34 11.91
C SER A 36 -2.83 7.98 12.51
N SER A 37 -3.78 7.09 12.77
CA SER A 37 -3.50 5.79 13.37
C SER A 37 -2.66 4.91 12.43
N PRO A 38 -1.69 4.15 12.94
CA PRO A 38 -0.98 3.14 12.16
C PRO A 38 -1.92 2.11 11.55
N LEU A 39 -1.47 1.48 10.45
CA LEU A 39 -2.19 0.36 9.86
C LEU A 39 -2.08 -0.89 10.74
N THR A 40 -3.23 -1.53 10.96
CA THR A 40 -3.39 -2.78 11.70
C THR A 40 -3.18 -3.99 10.78
N PRO A 41 -3.05 -5.22 11.31
CA PRO A 41 -3.02 -6.42 10.47
C PRO A 41 -4.30 -6.55 9.63
N GLY A 42 -5.45 -6.17 10.20
CA GLY A 42 -6.74 -6.17 9.50
C GLY A 42 -6.76 -5.20 8.31
N ASP A 43 -6.25 -3.98 8.50
CA ASP A 43 -6.16 -2.99 7.41
C ASP A 43 -5.31 -3.51 6.26
N LEU A 44 -4.13 -4.04 6.57
CA LEU A 44 -3.17 -4.51 5.58
C LEU A 44 -3.66 -5.78 4.87
N SER A 45 -4.29 -6.70 5.60
CA SER A 45 -4.88 -7.90 5.01
C SER A 45 -6.03 -7.57 4.06
N SER A 46 -6.94 -6.68 4.47
CA SER A 46 -8.06 -6.20 3.63
C SER A 46 -7.56 -5.44 2.41
N LEU A 47 -6.54 -4.58 2.58
CA LEU A 47 -5.94 -3.84 1.46
C LEU A 47 -5.25 -4.78 0.46
N HIS A 48 -4.49 -5.76 0.97
CA HIS A 48 -3.82 -6.76 0.13
C HIS A 48 -4.82 -7.65 -0.62
N LEU A 49 -5.92 -8.06 0.03
CA LEU A 49 -7.02 -8.79 -0.60
C LEU A 49 -7.60 -8.00 -1.77
N LEU A 50 -7.96 -6.73 -1.54
CA LEU A 50 -8.55 -5.90 -2.58
C LEU A 50 -7.59 -5.64 -3.73
N ALA A 51 -6.32 -5.33 -3.45
CA ALA A 51 -5.30 -5.13 -4.49
C ALA A 51 -5.02 -6.40 -5.32
N SER A 52 -5.32 -7.58 -4.76
CA SER A 52 -5.20 -8.87 -5.46
C SER A 52 -6.42 -9.18 -6.32
N CYS A 53 -7.63 -8.84 -5.86
CA CYS A 53 -8.87 -9.02 -6.62
C CYS A 53 -9.07 -7.96 -7.71
N LEU A 54 -8.67 -6.73 -7.42
CA LEU A 54 -8.67 -5.58 -8.30
C LEU A 54 -7.21 -5.15 -8.46
N PRO A 55 -6.52 -5.55 -9.54
CA PRO A 55 -5.13 -5.18 -9.76
C PRO A 55 -4.95 -3.66 -9.69
N ALA A 56 -4.48 -3.18 -8.55
CA ALA A 56 -4.54 -1.78 -8.17
C ALA A 56 -3.34 -1.38 -7.32
N VAL A 57 -3.05 -0.09 -7.29
CA VAL A 57 -2.17 0.52 -6.30
C VAL A 57 -2.99 0.93 -5.09
N GLY A 58 -2.65 0.35 -3.94
CA GLY A 58 -3.15 0.77 -2.64
C GLY A 58 -2.24 1.83 -1.99
N PHE A 59 -2.80 2.87 -1.39
CA PHE A 59 -2.04 3.87 -0.64
C PHE A 59 -2.80 4.43 0.57
N TYR A 60 -2.05 4.92 1.55
CA TYR A 60 -2.56 5.47 2.80
C TYR A 60 -1.82 6.77 3.15
N ASN A 61 -2.57 7.87 3.20
CA ASN A 61 -2.05 9.17 3.62
C ASN A 61 -2.33 9.36 5.10
N SER A 62 -1.32 9.14 5.96
CA SER A 62 -1.47 9.23 7.42
C SER A 62 -1.42 10.70 7.89
N ALA A 63 -2.57 11.27 8.25
CA ALA A 63 -2.76 12.66 8.69
C ALA A 63 -2.51 13.77 7.64
N ALA A 64 -2.80 15.01 8.06
CA ALA A 64 -2.77 16.19 7.20
C ALA A 64 -1.40 16.47 6.53
N PRO A 65 -0.24 16.28 7.19
CA PRO A 65 1.07 16.43 6.54
C PRO A 65 1.29 15.46 5.37
N ALA A 66 0.64 14.30 5.38
CA ALA A 66 0.66 13.34 4.27
C ALA A 66 -0.40 13.63 3.19
N GLY A 67 -1.16 14.74 3.30
CA GLY A 67 -2.21 15.11 2.35
C GLY A 67 -3.56 14.42 2.59
N ALA A 68 -3.82 13.93 3.81
CA ALA A 68 -5.14 13.40 4.15
C ALA A 68 -6.23 14.50 4.11
N SER A 69 -7.36 14.21 3.46
CA SER A 69 -8.51 15.12 3.34
C SER A 69 -9.66 14.80 4.30
N GLN A 70 -9.68 13.58 4.87
CA GLN A 70 -10.68 13.11 5.84
C GLN A 70 -10.00 12.64 7.11
N ALA A 71 -10.67 12.84 8.25
CA ALA A 71 -10.16 12.46 9.57
C ALA A 71 -10.43 11.00 9.93
N HIS A 72 -11.44 10.38 9.31
CA HIS A 72 -11.76 8.96 9.52
C HIS A 72 -10.84 8.09 8.66
N LYS A 73 -10.21 7.11 9.30
CA LYS A 73 -9.28 6.15 8.71
C LYS A 73 -9.82 5.48 7.44
N HIS A 74 -9.14 5.73 6.33
CA HIS A 74 -9.41 5.14 5.04
C HIS A 74 -8.12 4.95 4.24
N MET A 75 -8.07 3.83 3.52
CA MET A 75 -7.08 3.54 2.49
C MET A 75 -7.71 3.75 1.11
N GLN A 76 -6.88 4.05 0.13
CA GLN A 76 -7.29 4.37 -1.24
C GLN A 76 -6.75 3.29 -2.17
N LEU A 77 -7.55 2.85 -3.14
CA LEU A 77 -7.10 1.98 -4.22
C LEU A 77 -7.45 2.58 -5.57
N ILE A 78 -6.48 2.57 -6.48
CA ILE A 78 -6.66 2.98 -7.87
C ILE A 78 -6.28 1.81 -8.78
N PRO A 79 -7.21 1.33 -9.62
CA PRO A 79 -6.93 0.27 -10.60
C PRO A 79 -5.76 0.59 -11.53
N PHE A 80 -4.99 -0.43 -11.91
CA PHE A 80 -3.83 -0.26 -12.79
C PHE A 80 -4.20 0.23 -14.19
N ASP A 81 -5.32 -0.24 -14.75
CA ASP A 81 -5.81 0.20 -16.06
C ASP A 81 -6.13 1.70 -16.07
N VAL A 82 -6.67 2.23 -14.96
CA VAL A 82 -6.85 3.67 -14.76
C VAL A 82 -5.50 4.37 -14.67
N LEU A 83 -4.55 3.85 -13.88
CA LEU A 83 -3.22 4.46 -13.75
C LEU A 83 -2.43 4.50 -15.05
N GLU A 84 -2.56 3.46 -15.90
CA GLU A 84 -1.91 3.40 -17.20
C GLU A 84 -2.38 4.55 -18.12
N THR A 85 -3.57 5.11 -17.94
CA THR A 85 -4.00 6.31 -18.68
C THR A 85 -3.22 7.57 -18.32
N TYR A 86 -2.57 7.59 -17.15
CA TYR A 86 -1.73 8.70 -16.66
C TYR A 86 -0.24 8.42 -16.81
N ARG A 87 0.15 7.20 -17.22
CA ARG A 87 1.54 6.88 -17.49
C ARG A 87 1.99 7.60 -18.77
N PRO A 88 3.19 8.21 -18.80
CA PRO A 88 3.78 8.65 -20.06
C PRO A 88 3.79 7.49 -21.06
N LYS A 89 3.52 7.74 -22.35
CA LYS A 89 3.40 6.69 -23.37
C LYS A 89 4.54 5.67 -23.23
N ALA A 90 4.19 4.38 -23.34
CA ALA A 90 4.95 3.15 -23.02
C ALA A 90 6.46 3.04 -23.38
N ALA A 91 7.06 4.03 -24.04
CA ALA A 91 8.49 4.09 -24.33
C ALA A 91 9.34 4.79 -23.24
N GLU A 92 8.72 5.48 -22.27
CA GLU A 92 9.46 6.19 -21.23
C GLU A 92 9.67 5.31 -19.99
N VAL A 93 10.91 4.88 -19.78
CA VAL A 93 11.33 4.13 -18.59
C VAL A 93 11.21 5.03 -17.37
N LEU A 94 10.41 4.64 -16.38
CA LEU A 94 10.32 5.42 -15.15
C LEU A 94 11.65 5.34 -14.39
N PRO A 95 12.05 6.38 -13.64
CA PRO A 95 13.29 6.39 -12.85
C PRO A 95 13.40 5.21 -11.85
N THR A 96 12.29 4.55 -11.55
CA THR A 96 12.20 3.39 -10.65
C THR A 96 12.37 2.05 -11.34
N ASP A 97 12.06 1.94 -12.63
CA ASP A 97 11.83 0.66 -13.30
C ASP A 97 13.08 -0.24 -13.27
N ALA A 98 14.24 0.31 -13.67
CA ALA A 98 15.50 -0.44 -13.70
C ALA A 98 15.92 -0.93 -12.31
N ALA A 99 15.76 -0.10 -11.28
CA ALA A 99 16.16 -0.45 -9.93
C ALA A 99 15.22 -1.48 -9.28
N MET A 100 13.91 -1.39 -9.55
CA MET A 100 12.94 -2.40 -9.15
C MET A 100 13.23 -3.75 -9.81
N MET A 101 13.48 -3.76 -11.13
CA MET A 101 13.82 -4.98 -11.87
C MET A 101 15.12 -5.63 -11.35
N GLN A 102 16.16 -4.83 -11.10
CA GLN A 102 17.42 -5.32 -10.55
C GLN A 102 17.23 -5.95 -9.17
N ARG A 103 16.40 -5.32 -8.32
CA ARG A 103 16.09 -5.85 -6.99
C ARG A 103 15.29 -7.15 -7.06
N ALA A 104 14.24 -7.20 -7.88
CA ALA A 104 13.46 -8.42 -8.09
C ALA A 104 14.34 -9.58 -8.58
N ALA A 105 15.22 -9.33 -9.56
CA ALA A 105 16.14 -10.34 -10.07
C ALA A 105 17.14 -10.84 -9.00
N ALA A 106 17.68 -9.94 -8.18
CA ALA A 106 18.59 -10.32 -7.10
C ALA A 106 17.91 -11.22 -6.05
N LEU A 107 16.61 -11.02 -5.77
CA LEU A 107 15.85 -11.88 -4.87
C LEU A 107 15.65 -13.28 -5.45
N SER A 108 15.36 -13.40 -6.74
CA SER A 108 15.16 -14.70 -7.40
C SER A 108 16.41 -15.59 -7.40
N VAL A 109 17.61 -15.00 -7.36
CA VAL A 109 18.89 -15.73 -7.38
C VAL A 109 19.32 -16.19 -5.98
N SER A 110 18.92 -15.48 -4.92
CA SER A 110 19.41 -15.75 -3.56
C SER A 110 18.85 -17.04 -2.93
N GLY A 111 17.84 -17.68 -3.53
CA GLY A 111 17.14 -18.86 -2.95
C GLY A 111 16.43 -18.56 -1.61
N ASP A 112 16.55 -17.33 -1.13
CA ASP A 112 16.14 -16.89 0.17
C ASP A 112 14.68 -16.43 0.04
N ARG A 113 13.77 -17.40 0.18
CA ARG A 113 12.32 -17.19 0.11
C ARG A 113 11.78 -16.22 1.18
N ILE A 114 12.64 -15.81 2.12
CA ILE A 114 12.39 -14.81 3.18
C ILE A 114 12.91 -13.41 2.79
N ALA A 115 13.61 -13.25 1.66
CA ALA A 115 14.14 -11.97 1.23
C ALA A 115 13.09 -10.98 0.68
N GLY A 116 11.80 -11.37 0.66
CA GLY A 116 10.66 -10.46 0.46
C GLY A 116 10.39 -9.49 1.63
N GLY A 117 11.27 -9.46 2.64
CA GLY A 117 11.12 -8.58 3.80
C GLY A 117 12.24 -7.57 4.01
N ARG A 118 13.35 -7.63 3.26
CA ARG A 118 14.48 -6.71 3.51
C ARG A 118 14.18 -5.35 2.88
N ALA A 119 14.03 -4.35 3.74
CA ALA A 119 13.93 -2.97 3.33
C ALA A 119 15.15 -2.54 2.50
N PHE A 120 14.91 -1.75 1.46
CA PHE A 120 15.95 -1.12 0.67
C PHE A 120 15.53 0.27 0.22
N THR A 121 16.51 1.06 -0.22
CA THR A 121 16.30 2.39 -0.78
C THR A 121 16.81 2.43 -2.22
N LEU A 122 16.33 3.45 -2.94
CA LEU A 122 16.73 3.80 -4.29
C LEU A 122 17.65 5.02 -4.25
N PRO A 123 18.92 4.91 -4.68
CA PRO A 123 19.86 6.03 -4.63
C PRO A 123 19.44 7.23 -5.48
N GLN A 124 18.58 7.03 -6.48
CA GLN A 124 18.02 8.10 -7.31
C GLN A 124 17.01 8.98 -6.55
N PHE A 125 16.41 8.49 -5.47
CA PHE A 125 15.47 9.25 -4.65
C PHE A 125 16.21 9.99 -3.55
N ARG A 126 16.14 11.33 -3.60
CA ARG A 126 16.83 12.23 -2.66
C ARG A 126 16.03 12.53 -1.38
N PHE A 127 14.89 11.90 -1.20
CA PHE A 127 14.06 12.00 0.01
C PHE A 127 14.16 10.69 0.81
N ARG A 128 13.83 10.74 2.11
CA ARG A 128 13.78 9.52 2.95
C ARG A 128 12.64 8.62 2.50
N HIS A 129 12.95 7.35 2.27
CA HIS A 129 11.99 6.34 1.84
C HIS A 129 12.55 4.95 2.15
N ALA A 130 11.67 3.95 2.21
CA ALA A 130 12.02 2.55 2.34
C ALA A 130 11.06 1.72 1.49
N LEU A 131 11.56 0.66 0.87
CA LEU A 131 10.82 -0.21 -0.04
C LEU A 131 11.11 -1.67 0.31
N ALA A 132 10.15 -2.55 0.09
CA ALA A 132 10.31 -3.99 0.16
C ALA A 132 9.47 -4.65 -0.94
N LEU A 133 9.86 -5.86 -1.35
CA LEU A 133 9.13 -6.64 -2.34
C LEU A 133 8.36 -7.74 -1.62
N LEU A 134 7.05 -7.83 -1.79
CA LEU A 134 6.26 -8.86 -1.13
C LEU A 134 6.63 -10.26 -1.63
N PRO A 135 6.57 -11.30 -0.77
CA PRO A 135 6.80 -12.67 -1.21
C PRO A 135 5.61 -13.21 -2.02
N ASP A 136 5.91 -13.98 -3.07
CA ASP A 136 4.89 -14.56 -3.97
C ASP A 136 3.91 -15.55 -3.32
N HIS A 137 4.24 -16.03 -2.11
CA HIS A 137 3.42 -17.01 -1.37
C HIS A 137 2.53 -16.37 -0.30
N LEU A 138 2.44 -15.05 -0.26
CA LEU A 138 1.59 -14.34 0.67
C LEU A 138 0.12 -14.47 0.25
N GLU A 139 -0.65 -15.29 0.96
CA GLU A 139 -2.06 -15.53 0.66
C GLU A 139 -2.94 -14.34 1.07
N PRO A 140 -3.63 -13.66 0.12
CA PRO A 140 -4.42 -12.47 0.41
C PRO A 140 -5.60 -12.71 1.34
N GLY A 141 -5.94 -11.72 2.17
CA GLY A 141 -7.10 -11.77 3.07
C GLY A 141 -6.95 -12.71 4.27
N THR A 142 -5.78 -13.30 4.49
CA THR A 142 -5.51 -14.14 5.66
C THR A 142 -4.98 -13.31 6.85
N GLY A 143 -5.22 -13.79 8.07
CA GLY A 143 -4.64 -13.20 9.28
C GLY A 143 -3.11 -13.23 9.27
N GLN A 144 -2.53 -14.35 8.82
CA GLN A 144 -1.08 -14.51 8.67
C GLN A 144 -0.47 -13.48 7.72
N ALA A 145 -1.14 -13.20 6.59
CA ALA A 145 -0.69 -12.14 5.69
C ALA A 145 -0.77 -10.75 6.34
N GLY A 146 -1.84 -10.48 7.09
CA GLY A 146 -1.97 -9.24 7.86
C GLY A 146 -0.85 -9.03 8.86
N ASP A 147 -0.50 -10.06 9.64
CA ASP A 147 0.55 -10.01 10.64
C ASP A 147 1.93 -9.76 10.00
N TYR A 148 2.25 -10.51 8.94
CA TYR A 148 3.48 -10.34 8.17
C TYR A 148 3.59 -8.92 7.58
N LEU A 149 2.53 -8.44 6.93
CA LEU A 149 2.50 -7.10 6.36
C LEU A 149 2.65 -6.03 7.43
N GLN A 150 2.11 -6.25 8.63
CA GLN A 150 2.24 -5.28 9.72
C GLN A 150 3.67 -5.21 10.25
N GLU A 151 4.34 -6.35 10.40
CA GLU A 151 5.76 -6.40 10.76
C GLU A 151 6.61 -5.68 9.71
N LEU A 152 6.37 -5.96 8.42
CA LEU A 152 7.04 -5.29 7.32
C LEU A 152 6.76 -3.78 7.29
N TYR A 153 5.51 -3.37 7.51
CA TYR A 153 5.10 -1.97 7.58
C TYR A 153 5.86 -1.21 8.68
N ARG A 154 5.90 -1.76 9.90
CA ARG A 154 6.66 -1.16 11.02
C ARG A 154 8.15 -1.07 10.72
N HIS A 155 8.72 -2.11 10.12
CA HIS A 155 10.12 -2.09 9.71
C HIS A 155 10.39 -1.00 8.66
N LEU A 156 9.53 -0.86 7.65
CA LEU A 156 9.66 0.18 6.63
C LEU A 156 9.51 1.61 7.21
N LEU A 157 8.62 1.82 8.19
CA LEU A 157 8.52 3.10 8.89
C LEU A 157 9.82 3.45 9.61
N HIS A 158 10.38 2.49 10.36
CA HIS A 158 11.67 2.65 11.05
C HIS A 158 12.79 3.02 10.06
N GLU A 159 12.93 2.28 8.96
CA GLU A 159 13.95 2.53 7.93
C GLU A 159 13.76 3.88 7.20
N ALA A 160 12.51 4.30 7.01
CA ALA A 160 12.20 5.63 6.47
C ALA A 160 12.46 6.76 7.50
N GLY A 161 12.75 6.43 8.75
CA GLY A 161 12.92 7.39 9.84
C GLY A 161 11.61 8.06 10.25
N VAL A 162 10.49 7.34 10.10
CA VAL A 162 9.17 7.75 10.58
C VAL A 162 8.99 7.11 11.97
N GLY A 163 9.33 7.86 13.01
CA GLY A 163 9.18 7.44 14.40
C GLY A 163 7.78 7.72 14.96
N GLU A 164 7.45 7.07 16.08
CA GLU A 164 6.35 7.45 16.97
C GLU A 164 6.66 8.76 17.71
N GLU A 165 6.98 9.84 17.01
CA GLU A 165 7.12 11.16 17.64
C GLU A 165 5.85 11.98 17.39
N GLY A 166 5.00 12.02 18.42
CA GLY A 166 3.79 12.85 18.44
C GLY A 166 2.80 12.47 19.53
N GLY A 167 3.25 12.43 20.79
CA GLY A 167 2.38 12.60 21.96
C GLY A 167 2.25 14.08 22.31
#